data_AF-A0A656ZCY8-F1
#
_entry.id   AF-A0A656ZCY8-F1
#
_cell.length_a   1.000
_cell.length_b   1.000
_cell.length_c   1.000
_cell.angle_alpha   90.00
_cell.angle_beta   90.00
_cell.angle_gamma   90.00
#
_symmetry.space_group_name_H-M   'P 1'
#
loop_
_entity.id
_entity.type
_entity.pdbx_description
1 polymer ?
#
loop_
_entity_poly.entity_id
_entity_poly.type
_entity_poly.pdbx_seq_one_letter_code
_entity_poly.pdbx_strand_id
1 'polypeptide(L)'
;MNLGDLAVLTLVLMLLIWIPIANIGFLAGYLRAILKVVRGEGRAEVGDLFKAWDCFGNLLVYVVLVVIASAILSVVPLLGVLASAALGFAAFPGFYLIIDRNRNFVDAFKWGISAIQANPVDWLLTYLVGMLISGIGTLLLFIGVILTMPLGALIFCQQYENNKPA
;
A
#
# COMPACT_ATOMS: atom_id res chain seq x y z
N MET A 1 17.46 -5.67 8.81
CA MET A 1 16.51 -4.53 8.82
C MET A 1 16.98 -3.52 9.85
N ASN A 2 17.16 -2.26 9.46
CA ASN A 2 17.51 -1.17 10.38
C ASN A 2 16.28 -0.28 10.56
N LEU A 3 15.67 -0.29 11.74
CA LEU A 3 14.43 0.44 12.00
C LEU A 3 14.64 1.96 11.88
N GLY A 4 15.86 2.45 12.15
CA GLY A 4 16.21 3.86 11.98
C GLY A 4 16.09 4.33 10.53
N ASP A 5 16.55 3.51 9.58
CA ASP A 5 16.49 3.85 8.15
C ASP A 5 15.03 3.92 7.66
N LEU A 6 14.18 2.99 8.12
CA LEU A 6 12.73 2.99 7.83
C LEU A 6 12.00 4.16 8.48
N ALA A 7 12.40 4.54 9.70
CA ALA A 7 11.85 5.71 10.38
C ALA A 7 12.21 7.01 9.65
N VAL A 8 13.46 7.15 9.21
CA VAL A 8 13.91 8.29 8.39
C VAL A 8 13.16 8.34 7.05
N LEU A 9 13.01 7.20 6.38
CA LEU A 9 12.23 7.11 5.14
C LEU A 9 10.78 7.59 5.35
N THR A 10 10.14 7.13 6.43
CA THR A 10 8.76 7.49 6.78
C THR A 10 8.65 8.98 7.17
N LEU A 11 9.63 9.52 7.89
CA LEU A 11 9.72 10.95 8.21
C LEU A 11 9.77 11.80 6.95
N VAL A 12 10.63 11.44 5.98
CA VAL A 12 10.71 12.20 4.72
C VAL A 12 9.40 12.08 3.94
N LEU A 13 8.77 10.90 3.92
CA LEU A 13 7.45 10.73 3.29
C LEU A 13 6.39 11.65 3.93
N MET A 14 6.38 11.79 5.26
CA MET A 14 5.46 12.69 5.96
C MET A 14 5.66 14.16 5.59
N LEU A 15 6.91 14.60 5.40
CA LEU A 15 7.22 15.95 4.93
C LEU A 15 6.72 16.21 3.50
N LEU A 16 6.38 15.16 2.74
CA LEU A 16 5.89 15.23 1.37
C LEU A 16 4.37 15.01 1.25
N ILE A 17 3.65 14.79 2.37
CA ILE A 17 2.20 14.56 2.39
C ILE A 17 1.39 15.72 1.80
N TRP A 18 1.91 16.95 1.88
CA TRP A 18 1.21 18.15 1.43
C TRP A 18 1.03 18.26 -0.09
N ILE A 19 1.63 17.37 -0.89
CA ILE A 19 1.46 17.31 -2.36
C ILE A 19 0.64 16.06 -2.74
N PRO A 20 -0.70 16.13 -2.81
CA PRO A 20 -1.54 14.93 -2.88
C PRO A 20 -1.28 14.04 -4.10
N ILE A 21 -1.11 14.67 -5.28
CA ILE A 21 -0.88 13.95 -6.54
C ILE A 21 0.50 13.29 -6.53
N ALA A 22 1.55 14.01 -6.12
CA ALA A 22 2.89 13.46 -6.04
C ALA A 22 3.03 12.38 -4.94
N ASN A 23 2.19 12.45 -3.90
CA ASN A 23 2.19 11.48 -2.81
C ASN A 23 1.94 10.05 -3.30
N ILE A 24 1.17 9.87 -4.37
CA ILE A 24 0.98 8.56 -5.01
C ILE A 24 2.32 7.97 -5.49
N GLY A 25 3.17 8.80 -6.11
CA GLY A 25 4.51 8.40 -6.54
C GLY A 25 5.46 8.16 -5.37
N PHE A 26 5.42 9.00 -4.34
CA PHE A 26 6.24 8.82 -3.14
C PHE A 26 5.85 7.58 -2.33
N LEU A 27 4.55 7.24 -2.26
CA LEU A 27 4.07 6.00 -1.66
C LEU A 27 4.52 4.78 -2.46
N ALA A 28 4.55 4.87 -3.79
CA ALA A 28 5.11 3.82 -4.63
C ALA A 28 6.60 3.60 -4.34
N GLY A 29 7.37 4.70 -4.23
CA GLY A 29 8.80 4.65 -3.90
C GLY A 29 9.05 4.10 -2.50
N TYR A 30 8.23 4.52 -1.53
CA TYR A 30 8.23 4.01 -0.17
C TYR A 30 8.00 2.49 -0.12
N LEU A 31 6.98 2.00 -0.81
CA LEU A 31 6.67 0.56 -0.83
C LEU A 31 7.72 -0.25 -1.58
N ARG A 32 8.32 0.27 -2.66
CA ARG A 32 9.49 -0.37 -3.29
C ARG A 32 10.69 -0.44 -2.35
N ALA A 33 10.96 0.62 -1.59
CA ALA A 33 12.04 0.62 -0.60
C ALA A 33 11.80 -0.44 0.48
N ILE A 34 10.56 -0.61 0.92
CA ILE A 34 10.19 -1.66 1.88
C ILE A 34 10.28 -3.05 1.25
N LEU A 35 9.81 -3.24 0.02
CA LEU A 35 9.95 -4.51 -0.71
C LEU A 35 11.43 -4.90 -0.86
N LYS A 36 12.31 -3.96 -1.20
CA LYS A 36 13.77 -4.16 -1.24
C LYS A 36 14.32 -4.65 0.11
N VAL A 37 13.83 -4.09 1.22
CA VAL A 37 14.21 -4.54 2.58
C VAL A 37 13.67 -5.93 2.88
N VAL A 38 12.41 -6.22 2.53
CA VAL A 38 11.79 -7.55 2.72
C VAL A 38 12.52 -8.63 1.92
N ARG A 39 12.97 -8.31 0.71
CA ARG A 39 13.74 -9.21 -0.17
C ARG A 39 15.20 -9.39 0.27
N GLY A 40 15.68 -8.60 1.24
CA GLY A 40 17.08 -8.63 1.66
C GLY A 40 18.06 -7.99 0.67
N GLU A 41 17.57 -7.22 -0.31
CA GLU A 41 18.36 -6.59 -1.38
C GLU A 41 19.12 -5.33 -0.91
N GLY A 42 18.87 -4.87 0.32
CA GLY A 42 19.62 -3.77 0.92
C GLY A 42 18.84 -3.02 1.99
N ARG A 43 19.28 -1.78 2.23
CA ARG A 43 18.63 -0.85 3.17
C ARG A 43 17.69 0.09 2.41
N ALA A 44 16.69 0.58 3.13
CA ALA A 44 15.80 1.64 2.66
C ALA A 44 16.56 2.97 2.68
N GLU A 45 16.64 3.64 1.53
CA GLU A 45 17.29 4.94 1.41
C GLU A 45 16.27 6.01 1.05
N VAL A 46 16.49 7.26 1.50
CA VAL A 46 15.60 8.38 1.17
C VAL A 46 15.46 8.56 -0.35
N GLY A 47 16.53 8.29 -1.11
CA GLY A 47 16.50 8.33 -2.57
C GLY A 47 15.53 7.31 -3.20
N ASP A 48 15.19 6.22 -2.51
CA ASP A 48 14.26 5.20 -3.02
C ASP A 48 12.82 5.75 -3.16
N LEU A 49 12.44 6.79 -2.40
CA LEU A 49 11.15 7.49 -2.54
C LEU A 49 10.93 8.04 -3.95
N PHE A 50 12.01 8.36 -4.66
CA PHE A 50 11.98 8.96 -5.98
C PHE A 50 12.25 7.94 -7.11
N LYS A 51 12.35 6.64 -6.80
CA LYS A 51 12.68 5.61 -7.80
C LYS A 51 11.46 4.92 -8.44
N ALA A 52 10.24 5.26 -8.02
CA ALA A 52 9.02 4.59 -8.48
C ALA A 52 8.13 5.45 -9.39
N TRP A 53 8.68 6.47 -10.04
CA TRP A 53 7.93 7.33 -10.97
C TRP A 53 7.53 6.63 -12.28
N ASP A 54 8.16 5.50 -12.60
CA ASP A 54 7.84 4.67 -13.77
C ASP A 54 6.44 4.03 -13.69
N CYS A 55 5.97 3.69 -12.50
CA CYS A 55 4.63 3.13 -12.30
C CYS A 55 3.57 4.19 -11.94
N PHE A 56 3.96 5.46 -11.84
CA PHE A 56 3.09 6.55 -11.40
C PHE A 56 1.80 6.66 -12.22
N GLY A 57 1.90 6.60 -13.56
CA GLY A 57 0.73 6.71 -14.43
C GLY A 57 -0.29 5.60 -14.20
N ASN A 58 0.18 4.34 -14.18
CA ASN A 58 -0.67 3.18 -13.91
C ASN A 58 -1.26 3.21 -12.50
N LEU A 59 -0.47 3.62 -11.50
CA LEU A 59 -0.90 3.74 -10.12
C LEU A 59 -1.94 4.85 -9.93
N LEU A 60 -1.75 6.00 -10.60
CA LEU A 60 -2.70 7.10 -10.57
C LEU A 60 -4.04 6.70 -11.16
N VAL A 61 -4.04 6.05 -12.34
CA VAL A 61 -5.28 5.52 -12.95
C VAL A 61 -5.95 4.53 -11.99
N TYR A 62 -5.17 3.65 -11.36
CA TYR A 62 -5.70 2.67 -10.40
C TYR A 62 -6.36 3.33 -9.19
N VAL A 63 -5.66 4.24 -8.52
CA VAL A 63 -6.18 4.97 -7.36
C VAL A 63 -7.42 5.77 -7.74
N VAL A 64 -7.41 6.49 -8.85
CA VAL A 64 -8.55 7.29 -9.32
C VAL A 64 -9.76 6.39 -9.58
N LEU A 65 -9.60 5.26 -10.26
CA LEU A 65 -10.70 4.33 -10.52
C LEU A 65 -11.27 3.72 -9.24
N VAL A 66 -10.41 3.31 -8.31
CA VAL A 66 -10.83 2.77 -7.01
C VAL A 66 -11.56 3.83 -6.18
N VAL A 67 -11.09 5.07 -6.17
CA VAL A 67 -11.74 6.19 -5.46
C VAL A 67 -13.09 6.52 -6.09
N ILE A 68 -13.19 6.60 -7.42
CA ILE A 68 -14.46 6.85 -8.12
C ILE A 68 -15.46 5.73 -7.82
N ALA A 69 -15.05 4.47 -7.94
CA ALA A 69 -15.89 3.32 -7.62
C ALA A 69 -16.34 3.33 -6.15
N SER A 70 -15.43 3.67 -5.22
CA SER A 70 -15.76 3.79 -3.79
C SER A 70 -16.75 4.92 -3.54
N ALA A 71 -16.59 6.07 -4.19
CA ALA A 71 -17.52 7.21 -4.08
C ALA A 71 -18.92 6.86 -4.59
N ILE A 72 -19.02 6.18 -5.75
CA ILE A 72 -20.30 5.71 -6.29
C ILE A 72 -20.97 4.71 -5.34
N LEU A 73 -20.21 3.76 -4.80
CA LEU A 73 -20.74 2.78 -3.84
C LEU A 73 -21.25 3.47 -2.58
N SER A 74 -20.54 4.48 -2.08
CA SER A 74 -20.89 5.21 -0.85
C SER A 74 -22.19 6.02 -0.93
N VAL A 75 -22.77 6.21 -2.12
CA VAL A 75 -24.08 6.86 -2.32
C VAL A 75 -25.20 6.06 -1.63
N VAL A 76 -25.07 4.74 -1.51
CA VAL A 76 -26.03 3.91 -0.79
C VAL A 76 -25.68 3.90 0.70
N PRO A 77 -26.52 4.46 1.59
CA PRO A 77 -26.24 4.45 3.02
C PRO A 77 -26.15 3.02 3.56
N LEU A 78 -25.21 2.80 4.50
CA LEU A 78 -24.89 1.51 5.14
C LEU A 78 -24.28 0.45 4.22
N LEU A 79 -24.96 0.05 3.14
CA LEU A 79 -24.45 -0.94 2.17
C LEU A 79 -23.26 -0.41 1.38
N GLY A 80 -23.26 0.88 1.06
CA GLY A 80 -22.18 1.54 0.34
C GLY A 80 -20.87 1.56 1.11
N VAL A 81 -20.94 1.73 2.43
CA VAL A 81 -19.75 1.70 3.30
C VAL A 81 -19.14 0.31 3.30
N LEU A 82 -19.93 -0.74 3.49
CA LEU A 82 -19.45 -2.12 3.44
C LEU A 82 -18.88 -2.48 2.05
N ALA A 83 -19.56 -2.06 0.98
CA ALA A 83 -19.09 -2.29 -0.38
C ALA A 83 -17.78 -1.54 -0.68
N SER A 84 -17.62 -0.31 -0.21
CA SER A 84 -16.36 0.44 -0.35
C SER A 84 -15.20 -0.20 0.43
N ALA A 85 -15.48 -0.74 1.63
CA ALA A 85 -14.48 -1.45 2.42
C ALA A 85 -14.06 -2.76 1.73
N ALA A 86 -15.02 -3.51 1.19
CA ALA A 86 -14.76 -4.71 0.41
C ALA A 86 -13.96 -4.40 -0.86
N LEU A 87 -14.27 -3.29 -1.55
CA LEU A 87 -13.51 -2.83 -2.72
C LEU A 87 -12.07 -2.46 -2.34
N GLY A 88 -11.88 -1.75 -1.22
CA GLY A 88 -10.54 -1.42 -0.72
C GLY A 88 -9.71 -2.66 -0.41
N PHE A 89 -10.32 -3.67 0.23
CA PHE A 89 -9.69 -4.96 0.46
C PHE A 89 -9.36 -5.69 -0.85
N ALA A 90 -10.29 -5.74 -1.81
CA ALA A 90 -10.08 -6.38 -3.11
C ALA A 90 -8.99 -5.69 -3.95
N ALA A 91 -8.92 -4.36 -3.88
CA ALA A 91 -7.94 -3.56 -4.59
C ALA A 91 -6.56 -3.57 -3.91
N PHE A 92 -6.48 -4.04 -2.67
CA PHE A 92 -5.26 -3.95 -1.86
C PHE A 92 -4.07 -4.71 -2.46
N PRO A 93 -4.16 -6.00 -2.83
CA PRO A 93 -3.02 -6.71 -3.41
C PRO A 93 -2.62 -6.12 -4.76
N GLY A 94 -3.60 -5.81 -5.61
CA GLY A 94 -3.36 -5.27 -6.95
C GLY A 94 -2.50 -4.00 -6.94
N PHE A 95 -2.65 -3.16 -5.92
CA PHE A 95 -1.81 -1.99 -5.70
C PHE A 95 -0.31 -2.32 -5.63
N TYR A 96 0.07 -3.38 -4.89
CA TYR A 96 1.47 -3.82 -4.78
C TYR A 96 1.99 -4.38 -6.10
N LEU A 97 1.14 -5.05 -6.89
CA LEU A 97 1.55 -5.58 -8.19
C LEU A 97 1.90 -4.46 -9.19
N ILE A 98 1.18 -3.33 -9.15
CA ILE A 98 1.49 -2.17 -9.99
C ILE A 98 2.80 -1.55 -9.53
N ILE A 99 2.99 -1.40 -8.21
CA ILE A 99 4.20 -0.82 -7.66
C ILE A 99 5.42 -1.66 -8.01
N ASP A 100 5.35 -2.98 -7.82
CA ASP A 100 6.48 -3.87 -8.02
C ASP A 100 6.76 -4.14 -9.51
N ARG A 101 5.74 -4.46 -10.30
CA ARG A 101 5.90 -4.96 -11.69
C ARG A 101 5.37 -4.00 -12.77
N ASN A 102 4.95 -2.79 -12.41
CA ASN A 102 4.37 -1.79 -13.31
C ASN A 102 3.27 -2.37 -14.24
N ARG A 103 2.43 -3.26 -13.69
CA ARG A 103 1.32 -3.86 -14.43
C ARG A 103 0.21 -2.84 -14.68
N ASN A 104 -0.55 -3.07 -15.75
CA ASN A 104 -1.74 -2.28 -16.03
C ASN A 104 -2.84 -2.53 -14.99
N PHE A 105 -3.72 -1.53 -14.83
CA PHE A 105 -4.86 -1.56 -13.89
C PHE A 105 -5.65 -2.87 -13.91
N VAL A 106 -6.04 -3.33 -15.11
CA VAL A 106 -6.92 -4.49 -15.27
C VAL A 106 -6.25 -5.76 -14.79
N ASP A 107 -4.98 -5.96 -15.13
CA ASP A 107 -4.22 -7.16 -14.74
C ASP A 107 -3.98 -7.17 -13.23
N ALA A 108 -3.68 -6.00 -12.66
CA ALA A 108 -3.50 -5.83 -11.22
C ALA A 108 -4.77 -6.13 -10.43
N PHE A 109 -5.92 -5.65 -10.88
CA PHE A 109 -7.19 -5.88 -10.21
C PHE A 109 -7.62 -7.36 -10.30
N LYS A 110 -7.50 -7.97 -11.48
CA LYS A 110 -7.78 -9.40 -11.67
C LYS A 110 -6.91 -10.26 -10.78
N TRP A 111 -5.60 -9.99 -10.77
CA TRP A 111 -4.68 -10.70 -9.91
C TRP A 111 -5.00 -10.50 -8.42
N GLY A 112 -5.36 -9.28 -8.00
CA GLY A 112 -5.73 -9.00 -6.62
C GLY A 112 -6.91 -9.84 -6.13
N ILE A 113 -7.94 -9.98 -6.95
CA ILE A 113 -9.07 -10.87 -6.65
C ILE A 113 -8.61 -12.33 -6.57
N SER A 114 -7.83 -12.81 -7.54
CA SER A 114 -7.32 -14.18 -7.53
C SER A 114 -6.44 -14.49 -6.33
N ALA A 115 -5.59 -13.54 -5.91
CA ALA A 115 -4.71 -13.67 -4.75
C ALA A 115 -5.52 -13.80 -3.45
N ILE A 116 -6.57 -12.99 -3.28
CA ILE A 116 -7.48 -13.08 -2.14
C ILE A 116 -8.27 -14.39 -2.17
N GLN A 117 -8.77 -14.81 -3.33
CA GLN A 117 -9.51 -16.07 -3.46
C GLN A 117 -8.65 -17.30 -3.15
N ALA A 118 -7.35 -17.25 -3.46
CA ALA A 118 -6.41 -18.34 -3.16
C ALA A 118 -6.19 -18.48 -1.65
N ASN A 119 -5.97 -17.38 -0.93
CA ASN A 119 -5.67 -17.37 0.51
C ASN A 119 -6.50 -16.31 1.27
N PRO A 120 -7.83 -16.47 1.37
CA PRO A 120 -8.71 -15.40 1.85
C PRO A 120 -8.49 -15.05 3.33
N VAL A 121 -8.22 -16.07 4.15
CA VAL A 121 -7.99 -15.88 5.59
C VAL A 121 -6.68 -15.12 5.83
N ASP A 122 -5.60 -15.52 5.17
CA ASP A 122 -4.29 -14.88 5.35
C ASP A 122 -4.31 -13.43 4.88
N TRP A 123 -4.93 -13.15 3.73
CA TRP A 123 -5.10 -11.79 3.24
C TRP A 123 -5.96 -10.94 4.19
N LEU A 124 -7.06 -11.49 4.70
CA LEU A 124 -7.92 -10.79 5.64
C LEU A 124 -7.20 -10.49 6.96
N LEU A 125 -6.49 -11.45 7.53
CA LEU A 125 -5.69 -11.27 8.74
C LEU A 125 -4.59 -10.22 8.53
N THR A 126 -3.87 -10.31 7.42
CA THR A 126 -2.83 -9.33 7.04
C THR A 126 -3.43 -7.93 6.95
N TYR A 127 -4.57 -7.80 6.27
CA TYR A 127 -5.26 -6.52 6.11
C TYR A 127 -5.69 -5.91 7.45
N LEU A 128 -6.31 -6.71 8.32
CA LEU A 128 -6.75 -6.27 9.65
C LEU A 128 -5.57 -5.90 10.56
N VAL A 129 -4.54 -6.74 10.63
CA VAL A 129 -3.37 -6.50 11.48
C VAL A 129 -2.60 -5.27 10.99
N GLY A 130 -2.39 -5.13 9.68
CA GLY A 130 -1.72 -3.97 9.10
C GLY A 130 -2.52 -2.67 9.29
N MET A 131 -3.85 -2.72 9.19
CA MET A 131 -4.72 -1.57 9.53
C MET A 131 -4.64 -1.21 11.02
N LEU A 132 -4.68 -2.20 11.92
CA LEU A 132 -4.58 -1.96 13.37
C LEU A 132 -3.24 -1.32 13.74
N ILE A 133 -2.12 -1.85 13.24
CA ILE A 133 -0.79 -1.30 13.50
C ILE A 133 -0.69 0.13 12.96
N SER A 134 -1.10 0.34 11.71
CA SER A 134 -1.08 1.67 11.09
C SER A 134 -1.98 2.67 11.85
N GLY A 135 -3.15 2.21 12.31
CA GLY A 135 -4.11 3.00 13.09
C GLY A 135 -3.66 3.33 14.51
N ILE A 136 -2.88 2.47 15.17
CA ILE A 136 -2.27 2.80 16.48
C ILE A 136 -1.34 4.02 16.36
N GLY A 137 -0.65 4.16 15.22
CA GLY A 137 0.22 5.30 14.96
C GLY A 137 -0.51 6.63 14.98
N THR A 138 -1.72 6.68 14.41
CA THR A 138 -2.51 7.92 14.35
C THR A 138 -3.04 8.32 15.72
N LEU A 139 -3.35 7.34 16.58
CA LEU A 139 -3.76 7.57 17.97
C LEU A 139 -2.61 8.11 18.85
N LEU A 140 -1.36 7.82 18.51
CA LEU A 140 -0.15 8.32 19.19
C LEU A 140 0.33 9.67 18.61
N LEU A 141 -0.58 10.64 18.52
CA LEU A 141 -0.30 12.06 18.16
C LEU A 141 0.46 12.23 16.83
N PHE A 142 0.20 11.39 15.83
CA PHE A 142 0.90 11.33 14.53
C PHE A 142 2.40 10.95 14.58
N ILE A 143 3.09 11.19 15.69
CA ILE A 143 4.50 10.78 15.88
C ILE A 143 4.62 9.26 15.85
N GLY A 144 3.64 8.54 16.40
CA GLY A 144 3.61 7.07 16.35
C GLY A 144 3.59 6.52 14.92
N VAL A 145 3.03 7.24 13.95
CA VAL A 145 2.96 6.82 12.54
C VAL A 145 4.36 6.63 11.95
N ILE A 146 5.38 7.34 12.43
CA ILE A 146 6.77 7.22 11.95
C ILE A 146 7.29 5.79 12.10
N LEU A 147 6.88 5.11 13.17
CA LEU A 147 7.29 3.75 13.48
C LEU A 147 6.26 2.71 13.06
N THR A 148 4.96 3.00 13.20
CA THR A 148 3.93 2.01 12.89
C THR A 148 3.65 1.85 11.40
N MET A 149 3.79 2.91 10.60
CA MET A 149 3.61 2.85 9.14
C MET A 149 4.59 1.88 8.47
N PRO A 150 5.91 1.93 8.72
CA PRO A 150 6.83 0.96 8.11
C PRO A 150 6.57 -0.46 8.60
N LEU A 151 6.16 -0.65 9.86
CA LEU A 151 5.80 -1.97 10.39
C LEU A 151 4.56 -2.55 9.70
N GLY A 152 3.50 -1.76 9.51
CA GLY A 152 2.32 -2.17 8.76
C GLY A 152 2.66 -2.49 7.31
N ALA A 153 3.44 -1.62 6.66
CA ALA A 153 3.89 -1.82 5.29
C ALA A 153 4.80 -3.04 5.11
N LEU A 154 5.64 -3.39 6.09
CA LEU A 154 6.44 -4.61 6.09
C LEU A 154 5.56 -5.87 6.07
N ILE A 155 4.53 -5.92 6.91
CA ILE A 155 3.57 -7.05 6.96
C ILE A 155 2.88 -7.21 5.61
N PHE A 156 2.46 -6.10 5.01
CA PHE A 156 1.82 -6.11 3.70
C PHE A 156 2.77 -6.54 2.58
N CYS A 157 3.99 -6.01 2.57
CA CYS A 157 5.01 -6.38 1.58
C CYS A 157 5.37 -7.87 1.70
N GLN A 158 5.47 -8.41 2.92
CA GLN A 158 5.71 -9.83 3.14
C GLN A 158 4.57 -10.70 2.59
N GLN A 159 3.32 -10.32 2.85
CA GLN A 159 2.17 -11.06 2.32
C GLN A 159 2.11 -11.02 0.79
N TYR A 160 2.43 -9.86 0.19
CA TYR A 160 2.58 -9.73 -1.24
C TYR A 160 3.69 -10.65 -1.77
N GLU A 161 4.89 -10.63 -1.19
CA GLU A 161 6.00 -11.47 -1.63
C GLU A 161 5.69 -12.97 -1.57
N ASN A 162 4.96 -13.42 -0.55
CA ASN A 162 4.55 -14.80 -0.38
C ASN A 162 3.53 -15.27 -1.43
N ASN A 163 2.77 -14.34 -2.02
CA ASN A 163 1.65 -14.64 -2.93
C ASN A 163 1.84 -14.09 -4.34
N LYS A 164 2.96 -13.41 -4.63
CA LYS A 164 3.20 -12.73 -5.90
C LYS A 164 3.06 -13.70 -7.07
N PRO A 165 2.53 -13.26 -8.22
CA PRO A 165 2.44 -14.11 -9.39
C PRO A 165 3.87 -14.45 -9.84
N ALA A 166 4.06 -15.64 -10.44
CA ALA A 166 5.35 -16.01 -11.05
C ALA A 166 5.81 -14.93 -12.04
#